data_AF-A0AAD8AV67-F1
#
_entry.id   AF-A0AAD8AV67-F1
#
_cell.length_a   1.000
_cell.length_b   1.000
_cell.length_c   1.000
_cell.angle_alpha   90.00
_cell.angle_beta   90.00
_cell.angle_gamma   90.00
#
_symmetry.space_group_name_H-M   'P 1'
#
loop_
_entity.id
_entity.type
_entity.pdbx_description
1 polymer ?
#
loop_
_entity_poly.entity_id
_entity_poly.type
_entity_poly.pdbx_seq_one_letter_code
_entity_poly.pdbx_strand_id
1 'polypeptide(L)'
;MALSGNTTSNSDVNSRALWPAVAYTVLMMTVGTVGNILVLVVYRRQYRKSVTRLFIFALAALDIGNCLITMPAELVILIHFTSFPSATWCKATRYLTYIFNGSSSIILIAISMD
;
A
#
# COMPACT_ATOMS: atom_id res chain seq x y z
N MET A 1 -39.41 -28.33 -4.04
CA MET A 1 -38.52 -28.25 -5.21
C MET A 1 -38.46 -26.78 -5.64
N ALA A 2 -37.25 -26.26 -5.88
CA ALA A 2 -36.85 -24.85 -6.12
C ALA A 2 -36.97 -23.94 -4.88
N LEU A 3 -35.93 -23.21 -4.41
CA LEU A 3 -34.93 -22.42 -5.12
C LEU A 3 -33.54 -22.48 -4.42
N SER A 4 -32.58 -23.14 -5.07
CA SER A 4 -31.14 -23.09 -4.75
C SER A 4 -30.45 -22.40 -5.94
N GLY A 5 -30.47 -21.06 -5.98
CA GLY A 5 -30.01 -20.33 -7.17
C GLY A 5 -29.41 -18.93 -6.96
N ASN A 6 -29.21 -18.45 -5.72
CA ASN A 6 -28.76 -17.07 -5.48
C ASN A 6 -27.39 -16.92 -4.79
N THR A 7 -26.77 -18.02 -4.33
CA THR A 7 -25.53 -17.96 -3.55
C THR A 7 -24.27 -18.15 -4.41
N THR A 8 -24.34 -18.87 -5.52
CA THR A 8 -23.18 -19.10 -6.42
C THR A 8 -22.82 -17.85 -7.23
N SER A 9 -23.79 -17.05 -7.67
CA SER A 9 -23.52 -15.85 -8.48
C SER A 9 -22.66 -14.83 -7.71
N ASN A 10 -23.02 -14.49 -6.47
CA ASN A 10 -22.34 -13.44 -5.69
C ASN A 10 -20.88 -13.77 -5.30
N SER A 11 -20.57 -15.03 -4.99
CA SER A 11 -19.20 -15.47 -4.73
C SER A 11 -18.33 -15.42 -6.00
N ASP A 12 -18.90 -15.80 -7.15
CA ASP A 12 -18.17 -15.83 -8.41
C ASP A 12 -17.91 -14.42 -8.97
N VAL A 13 -18.84 -13.47 -8.76
CA VAL A 13 -18.62 -12.06 -9.13
C VAL A 13 -17.54 -11.42 -8.26
N ASN A 14 -17.55 -11.68 -6.95
CA ASN A 14 -16.54 -11.14 -6.03
C ASN A 14 -15.15 -11.70 -6.34
N SER A 15 -15.02 -13.01 -6.58
CA SER A 15 -13.73 -13.60 -6.97
C SER A 15 -13.23 -13.00 -8.29
N ARG A 16 -14.10 -12.77 -9.28
CA ARG A 16 -13.74 -12.13 -10.56
C ARG A 16 -13.36 -10.65 -10.41
N ALA A 17 -13.92 -9.93 -9.43
CA ALA A 17 -13.58 -8.55 -9.13
C ALA A 17 -12.32 -8.40 -8.25
N LEU A 18 -11.97 -9.42 -7.45
CA LEU A 18 -10.73 -9.44 -6.68
C LEU A 18 -9.50 -9.58 -7.58
N TRP A 19 -9.53 -10.47 -8.57
CA TRP A 19 -8.42 -10.72 -9.49
C TRP A 19 -7.78 -9.46 -10.09
N PRO A 20 -8.54 -8.50 -10.67
CA PRO A 20 -7.96 -7.27 -11.19
C PRO A 20 -7.40 -6.36 -10.08
N ALA A 21 -8.02 -6.32 -8.90
CA ALA A 21 -7.50 -5.56 -7.76
C ALA A 21 -6.15 -6.13 -7.28
N VAL A 22 -6.04 -7.45 -7.13
CA VAL A 22 -4.78 -8.12 -6.76
C VAL A 22 -3.70 -7.87 -7.82
N ALA A 23 -4.02 -8.03 -9.10
CA ALA A 23 -3.08 -7.80 -10.19
C ALA A 23 -2.58 -6.34 -10.20
N TYR A 24 -3.49 -5.38 -10.03
CA TYR A 24 -3.15 -3.96 -9.94
C TYR A 24 -2.29 -3.65 -8.71
N THR A 25 -2.63 -4.20 -7.54
CA THR A 25 -1.85 -4.08 -6.31
C THR A 25 -0.43 -4.60 -6.48
N VAL A 26 -0.25 -5.78 -7.08
CA VAL A 26 1.09 -6.35 -7.35
C VAL A 26 1.87 -5.47 -8.33
N LEU A 27 1.22 -4.97 -9.39
CA LEU A 27 1.85 -4.05 -10.33
C LEU A 27 2.31 -2.77 -9.62
N MET A 28 1.44 -2.14 -8.82
CA MET A 28 1.77 -0.92 -8.06
C MET A 28 2.86 -1.17 -7.01
N MET A 29 2.87 -2.33 -6.36
CA MET A 29 3.95 -2.72 -5.44
C MET A 29 5.29 -2.83 -6.17
N THR A 30 5.34 -3.51 -7.32
CA THR A 30 6.60 -3.66 -8.08
C THR A 30 7.09 -2.33 -8.63
N VAL A 31 6.22 -1.54 -9.24
CA VAL A 31 6.57 -0.21 -9.77
C VAL A 31 6.98 0.73 -8.64
N GLY A 32 6.22 0.76 -7.54
CA GLY A 32 6.50 1.60 -6.37
C GLY A 32 7.81 1.22 -5.68
N THR A 33 8.06 -0.06 -5.44
CA THR A 33 9.33 -0.50 -4.83
C THR A 33 10.52 -0.21 -5.74
N VAL A 34 10.46 -0.54 -7.02
CA VAL A 34 11.55 -0.27 -7.97
C VAL A 34 11.83 1.23 -8.09
N GLY A 35 10.77 2.04 -8.25
CA GLY A 35 10.90 3.50 -8.35
C GLY A 35 11.52 4.11 -7.09
N ASN A 36 11.02 3.75 -5.91
CA ASN A 36 11.51 4.29 -4.65
C ASN A 36 12.93 3.80 -4.30
N ILE A 37 13.28 2.55 -4.65
CA ILE A 37 14.66 2.04 -4.52
C ILE A 37 15.61 2.80 -5.46
N LEU A 38 15.18 3.09 -6.69
CA LEU A 38 15.99 3.83 -7.64
C LEU A 38 16.29 5.25 -7.15
N VAL A 39 15.28 5.93 -6.58
CA VAL A 39 15.46 7.23 -5.89
C VAL A 39 16.47 7.11 -4.76
N LEU A 40 16.35 6.10 -3.89
CA LEU A 40 17.31 5.84 -2.81
C LEU A 40 18.75 5.66 -3.34
N VAL A 41 18.93 4.91 -4.42
CA VAL A 41 20.25 4.64 -5.01
C VAL A 41 20.85 5.90 -5.64
N VAL A 42 20.07 6.65 -6.41
CA VAL A 42 20.52 7.88 -7.09
C VAL A 42 20.87 8.96 -6.08
N TYR A 43 20.00 9.19 -5.09
CA TYR A 43 20.20 10.23 -4.08
C TYR A 43 21.34 9.89 -3.12
N ARG A 44 21.57 8.60 -2.81
CA ARG A 44 22.74 8.17 -2.02
C ARG A 44 24.07 8.43 -2.74
N ARG A 45 24.11 8.34 -4.07
CA ARG A 45 25.35 8.58 -4.84
C ARG A 45 25.71 10.06 -4.99
N GLN A 46 24.75 10.97 -4.85
CA GLN A 46 24.97 12.38 -5.14
C GLN A 46 25.08 13.20 -3.84
N TYR A 47 26.31 13.34 -3.36
CA TYR A 47 26.74 13.84 -2.05
C TYR A 47 26.46 15.32 -1.71
N ARG A 48 25.65 16.05 -2.48
CA ARG A 48 25.27 17.43 -2.11
C ARG A 48 24.04 17.41 -1.19
N LYS A 49 24.26 17.80 0.06
CA LYS A 49 23.23 17.92 1.11
C LYS A 49 22.29 19.10 0.77
N SER A 50 21.03 18.81 0.52
CA SER A 50 19.95 19.80 0.37
C SER A 50 18.72 19.27 1.09
N VAL A 51 17.93 20.17 1.69
CA VAL A 51 16.78 19.85 2.55
C VAL A 51 15.71 19.10 1.77
N THR A 52 15.41 19.57 0.55
CA THR A 52 14.52 18.91 -0.42
C THR A 52 14.89 17.45 -0.68
N ARG A 53 16.19 17.13 -0.73
CA ARG A 53 16.66 15.75 -0.95
C ARG A 53 16.36 14.84 0.24
N LEU A 54 16.44 15.37 1.46
CA LEU A 54 16.09 14.63 2.67
C LEU A 54 14.58 14.35 2.70
N PHE A 55 13.75 15.30 2.28
CA PHE A 55 12.31 15.09 2.13
C PHE A 55 12.00 14.00 1.09
N ILE A 56 12.62 14.03 -0.08
CA ILE A 56 12.45 13.00 -1.12
C ILE A 56 12.93 11.62 -0.63
N PHE A 57 14.03 11.57 0.11
CA PHE A 57 14.52 10.32 0.72
C PHE A 57 13.54 9.76 1.76
N ALA A 58 13.00 10.61 2.63
CA ALA A 58 12.02 10.22 3.62
C ALA A 58 10.71 9.74 2.96
N LEU A 59 10.27 10.42 1.90
CA LEU A 59 9.11 10.03 1.11
C LEU A 59 9.31 8.65 0.48
N ALA A 60 10.47 8.40 -0.14
CA ALA A 60 10.79 7.09 -0.72
C ALA A 60 10.81 5.95 0.33
N ALA A 61 11.30 6.23 1.55
CA ALA A 61 11.30 5.26 2.64
C ALA A 61 9.87 4.96 3.15
N LEU A 62 9.04 5.99 3.28
CA LEU A 62 7.63 5.85 3.67
C LEU A 62 6.84 5.09 2.61
N ASP A 63 7.05 5.38 1.32
CA ASP A 63 6.36 4.69 0.23
C ASP A 63 6.74 3.21 0.16
N ILE A 64 8.01 2.84 0.38
CA ILE A 64 8.40 1.42 0.47
C ILE A 64 7.69 0.73 1.64
N GLY A 65 7.64 1.38 2.81
CA GLY A 65 6.91 0.86 3.97
C GLY A 65 5.42 0.72 3.71
N ASN A 66 4.81 1.71 3.06
CA ASN A 66 3.41 1.73 2.69
C ASN A 66 3.10 0.61 1.68
N CYS A 67 3.90 0.46 0.63
CA CYS A 67 3.79 -0.62 -0.32
C CYS A 67 3.96 -2.00 0.35
N LEU A 68 4.86 -2.17 1.33
CA LEU A 68 5.06 -3.46 2.01
C LEU A 68 4.02 -3.80 3.07
N ILE A 69 3.36 -2.81 3.66
CA ILE A 69 2.45 -3.02 4.82
C ILE A 69 1.00 -2.81 4.43
N THR A 70 0.69 -1.72 3.72
CA THR A 70 -0.69 -1.36 3.36
C THR A 70 -1.24 -2.28 2.28
N MET A 71 -0.45 -2.63 1.26
CA MET A 71 -0.91 -3.51 0.18
C MET A 71 -1.23 -4.94 0.63
N PRO A 72 -0.41 -5.64 1.43
CA PRO A 72 -0.80 -6.95 1.96
C PRO A 72 -1.93 -6.83 2.99
N ALA A 73 -2.04 -5.73 3.74
CA ALA A 73 -3.16 -5.52 4.64
C ALA A 73 -4.49 -5.38 3.89
N GLU A 74 -4.52 -4.59 2.81
CA GLU A 74 -5.67 -4.46 1.90
C GLU A 74 -6.04 -5.83 1.29
N LEU A 75 -5.04 -6.57 0.80
CA LEU A 75 -5.22 -7.93 0.28
C LEU A 75 -5.83 -8.89 1.32
N VAL A 76 -5.33 -8.87 2.55
CA VAL A 76 -5.84 -9.73 3.64
C VAL A 76 -7.26 -9.33 4.05
N ILE A 77 -7.58 -8.04 4.09
CA ILE A 77 -8.95 -7.56 4.35
C ILE A 77 -9.90 -8.03 3.24
N LEU A 78 -9.44 -8.00 1.99
CA LEU A 78 -10.23 -8.37 0.82
C LEU A 78 -10.45 -9.89 0.72
N ILE A 79 -9.47 -10.71 1.13
CA ILE A 79 -9.51 -12.17 1.08
C ILE A 79 -10.16 -12.78 2.34
N HIS A 80 -9.91 -12.20 3.52
CA HIS A 80 -10.39 -12.69 4.82
C HIS A 80 -11.41 -11.74 5.46
N PHE A 81 -12.53 -11.50 4.78
CA PHE A 81 -13.63 -10.70 5.34
C PHE A 81 -14.26 -11.31 6.62
N THR A 82 -14.09 -12.63 6.84
CA THR A 82 -14.84 -13.40 7.87
C THR A 82 -14.01 -14.16 8.89
N SER A 83 -12.67 -14.15 8.82
CA SER A 83 -11.82 -14.86 9.80
C SER A 83 -10.48 -14.15 9.96
N PHE A 84 -10.45 -13.13 10.81
CA PHE A 84 -9.20 -12.49 11.22
C PHE A 84 -8.51 -13.38 12.27
N PRO A 85 -7.34 -13.96 11.97
CA PRO A 85 -6.64 -14.83 12.94
C PRO A 85 -6.14 -14.05 14.16
N SER A 86 -6.08 -12.71 14.11
CA SER A 86 -5.74 -11.86 15.25
C SER A 86 -6.19 -10.40 15.06
N ALA A 87 -7.01 -9.90 15.98
CA ALA A 87 -7.51 -8.51 15.96
C ALA A 87 -6.38 -7.46 16.06
N THR A 88 -5.25 -7.84 16.67
CA THR A 88 -4.08 -6.98 16.86
C THR A 88 -3.42 -6.60 15.53
N TRP A 89 -3.24 -7.55 14.62
CA TRP A 89 -2.59 -7.30 13.32
C TRP A 89 -3.43 -6.37 12.45
N CYS A 90 -4.75 -6.57 12.42
CA CYS A 90 -5.68 -5.70 11.69
C CYS A 90 -5.68 -4.26 12.21
N LYS A 91 -5.66 -4.07 13.54
CA LYS A 91 -5.54 -2.72 14.13
C LYS A 91 -4.19 -2.08 13.83
N ALA A 92 -3.10 -2.85 13.95
CA ALA A 92 -1.76 -2.36 13.71
C ALA A 92 -1.56 -1.92 12.26
N THR A 93 -1.99 -2.73 11.27
CA THR A 93 -1.88 -2.38 9.86
C THR A 93 -2.69 -1.13 9.53
N ARG A 94 -3.93 -1.03 10.02
CA ARG A 94 -4.78 0.16 9.84
C ARG A 94 -4.13 1.43 10.38
N TYR A 95 -3.56 1.35 11.59
CA TYR A 95 -2.88 2.49 12.21
C TYR A 95 -1.63 2.90 11.42
N LEU A 96 -0.81 1.91 11.03
CA LEU A 96 0.39 2.15 10.22
C LEU A 96 0.05 2.78 8.87
N THR A 97 -0.97 2.30 8.17
CA THR A 97 -1.43 2.90 6.91
C THR A 97 -1.82 4.37 7.09
N TYR A 98 -2.49 4.71 8.20
CA TYR A 98 -2.87 6.09 8.47
C TYR A 98 -1.66 6.98 8.74
N ILE A 99 -0.70 6.48 9.52
CA ILE A 99 0.57 7.16 9.78
C ILE A 99 1.35 7.36 8.48
N PHE A 100 1.57 6.31 7.68
CA PHE A 100 2.34 6.39 6.44
C PHE A 100 1.73 7.35 5.42
N ASN A 101 0.41 7.27 5.19
CA ASN A 101 -0.28 8.20 4.28
C ASN A 101 -0.29 9.64 4.81
N GLY A 102 -0.46 9.82 6.12
CA GLY A 102 -0.39 11.13 6.76
C GLY A 102 1.00 11.75 6.63
N SER A 103 2.04 10.99 6.95
CA SER A 103 3.44 11.42 6.80
C SER A 103 3.78 11.77 5.35
N SER A 104 3.34 10.97 4.38
CA SER A 104 3.58 11.23 2.96
C SER A 104 2.92 12.54 2.51
N SER A 105 1.67 12.77 2.91
CA SER A 105 0.96 14.03 2.64
C SER A 105 1.67 15.24 3.25
N ILE A 106 2.13 15.14 4.49
CA ILE A 106 2.86 16.22 5.17
C ILE A 106 4.17 16.52 4.46
N ILE A 107 4.89 15.49 4.00
CA ILE A 107 6.15 15.69 3.27
C ILE A 107 5.90 16.34 1.91
N LEU A 108 4.83 15.96 1.20
CA LEU A 108 4.46 16.62 -0.06
C LEU A 108 4.16 18.10 0.16
N ILE A 109 3.46 18.45 1.24
CA ILE A 109 3.21 19.85 1.61
C ILE A 109 4.53 20.55 1.97
N ALA A 110 5.40 19.90 2.75
CA ALA A 110 6.71 20.47 3.10
C ALA A 110 7.57 20.74 1.86
N ILE A 111 7.58 19.82 0.88
CA ILE A 111 8.26 20.01 -0.42
C ILE A 111 7.65 21.16 -1.21
N SER A 112 6.33 21.37 -1.12
CA SER A 112 5.67 22.50 -1.82
C SER A 112 5.99 23.86 -1.20
N MET A 113 6.39 23.87 0.08
CA MET A 113 6.72 25.08 0.84
C MET A 113 8.22 25.41 0.84
N ASP A 114 9.07 24.40 0.65
CA ASP A 114 10.53 24.51 0.48
C ASP A 114 10.90 24.97 -0.94
#